data_AF-A0A093IJU7-F1
#
_entry.id   AF-A0A093IJU7-F1
#
_cell.length_a   1.000
_cell.length_b   1.000
_cell.length_c   1.000
_cell.angle_alpha   90.00
_cell.angle_beta   90.00
_cell.angle_gamma   90.00
#
_symmetry.space_group_name_H-M   'P 1'
#
loop_
_entity.id
_entity.type
_entity.pdbx_description
1 polymer ?
#
loop_
_entity_poly.entity_id
_entity_poly.type
_entity_poly.pdbx_seq_one_letter_code
_entity_poly.pdbx_strand_id
1 'polypeptide(L)'
;LKGFFSIPLTFSLIYAPAPRLVVYVIFPNGKIIADSAIFSVSTCFRNKVELGFSTAKTLPDSEVGLHLLAAPGSTCAVWAVDKSVLLLKPGKELGSSLIYGLFPSVYNSRYPRQVSEDDHSCGLPNSDEPDVFTTFRVKMVDLVVCFFFLQEMGLKIMSNTNIRKPRVCPTTPSTTMLQETAMFSSSPMLIFAQPHKAYNKHLTTSTYQPTMFSPVSSPEEKVHKHFPKTWIWDLYSVGPSGNKNVTVTVPNTITEWKAGMFCTGHNGFGLAPTSSLLVFKPFLVEFTLPSSVIQGETFILKATVFNYLQQCMKIQVTLEEFTHFQLKPCKGCVYSSCLCANEAKTFQWNVTAEQLGLINITLSTEAVATEELCGEEIPFVPNQGQKDTITKILLVRPEGVLVEKAHSSILCPKKGNPAQESVSLMLPLNVVEGSVRATVSVTGDLMGTALQNLDHLVQMPHGCGEQNMVLFAPIVYVLQYLEKTRQLTPEIKERATGFLRNGNTNVLSCFPGYQIQLQYQHSDGSYSEFGTKDEYGNTWLTAFVVKCFVQAKPYIFLDNRTIQAALTWLEFHQLPNGCFRNVGQLFHAAMKGGVDGEVPLAAYITAAYLEAGETPEVNI
;
A
#
# COMPACT_ATOMS: atom_id res chain seq x y z
N LEU A 1 7.50 59.68 -16.02
CA LEU A 1 6.16 59.62 -15.39
C LEU A 1 6.02 58.29 -14.69
N LYS A 2 5.78 58.26 -13.38
CA LYS A 2 5.39 57.05 -12.64
C LYS A 2 3.90 57.12 -12.40
N GLY A 3 3.14 56.22 -13.02
CA GLY A 3 1.70 56.08 -12.80
C GLY A 3 1.44 54.83 -11.96
N PHE A 4 0.46 54.91 -11.06
CA PHE A 4 -0.03 53.78 -10.29
C PHE A 4 -1.52 53.63 -10.57
N PHE A 5 -1.96 52.39 -10.79
CA PHE A 5 -3.38 52.05 -10.87
C PHE A 5 -3.69 51.02 -9.78
N SER A 6 -4.85 51.13 -9.15
CA SER A 6 -5.28 50.23 -8.08
C SER A 6 -6.63 49.62 -8.45
N ILE A 7 -6.71 48.29 -8.43
CA ILE A 7 -7.96 47.55 -8.68
C ILE A 7 -8.34 46.84 -7.37
N PRO A 8 -9.46 47.20 -6.72
CA PRO A 8 -9.95 46.47 -5.57
C PRO A 8 -10.50 45.11 -6.01
N LEU A 9 -9.94 44.02 -5.48
CA LEU A 9 -10.39 42.66 -5.75
C LEU A 9 -10.81 41.98 -4.44
N THR A 10 -11.99 41.38 -4.43
CA THR A 10 -12.50 40.60 -3.29
C THR A 10 -12.57 39.13 -3.68
N PHE A 11 -11.62 38.33 -3.17
CA PHE A 11 -11.65 36.89 -3.36
C PHE A 11 -12.62 36.24 -2.38
N SER A 12 -13.64 35.57 -2.90
CA SER A 12 -14.52 34.67 -2.14
C SER A 12 -14.05 33.22 -2.21
N LEU A 13 -14.71 32.35 -1.45
CA LEU A 13 -14.45 30.89 -1.35
C LEU A 13 -14.39 30.17 -2.71
N ILE A 14 -15.01 30.73 -3.75
CA ILE A 14 -15.08 30.12 -5.09
C ILE A 14 -13.76 30.20 -5.86
N TYR A 15 -12.85 31.07 -5.42
CA TYR A 15 -11.56 31.33 -6.06
C TYR A 15 -10.41 30.54 -5.42
N ALA A 16 -10.68 29.79 -4.35
CA ALA A 16 -9.69 28.90 -3.74
C ALA A 16 -9.29 27.77 -4.71
N PRO A 17 -8.06 27.26 -4.64
CA PRO A 17 -7.01 27.58 -3.67
C PRO A 17 -6.04 28.68 -4.11
N ALA A 18 -5.84 28.86 -5.42
CA ALA A 18 -4.81 29.74 -5.96
C ALA A 18 -5.33 30.53 -7.18
N PRO A 19 -6.14 31.58 -6.99
CA PRO A 19 -6.65 32.34 -8.10
C PRO A 19 -5.54 33.12 -8.79
N ARG A 20 -5.64 33.20 -10.12
CA ARG A 20 -4.68 33.91 -10.95
C ARG A 20 -5.34 35.11 -11.60
N LEU A 21 -4.62 36.22 -11.63
CA LEU A 21 -5.03 37.45 -12.27
C LEU A 21 -4.05 37.76 -13.40
N VAL A 22 -4.58 38.10 -14.57
CA VAL A 22 -3.81 38.71 -15.65
C VAL A 22 -4.36 40.10 -15.91
N VAL A 23 -3.47 41.07 -16.03
CA VAL A 23 -3.79 42.41 -16.50
C VAL A 23 -3.08 42.62 -17.82
N TYR A 24 -3.80 43.08 -18.84
CA TYR A 24 -3.21 43.44 -20.12
C TYR A 24 -3.77 44.76 -20.64
N VAL A 25 -2.98 45.44 -21.46
CA VAL A 25 -3.31 46.71 -22.10
C VAL A 25 -3.05 46.59 -23.60
N ILE A 26 -4.03 46.99 -24.40
CA ILE A 26 -3.94 47.05 -25.86
C ILE A 26 -3.68 48.49 -26.27
N PHE A 27 -2.58 48.73 -26.96
CA PHE A 27 -2.23 50.05 -27.49
C PHE A 27 -2.85 50.28 -28.87
N PRO A 28 -3.09 51.54 -29.27
CA PRO A 28 -3.66 51.88 -30.59
C PRO A 28 -2.81 51.37 -31.77
N ASN A 29 -1.52 51.14 -31.58
CA ASN A 29 -0.61 50.55 -32.57
C ASN A 29 -0.72 49.01 -32.67
N GLY A 30 -1.74 48.40 -32.07
CA GLY A 30 -1.97 46.96 -32.06
C GLY A 30 -1.05 46.17 -31.14
N LYS A 31 -0.18 46.81 -30.35
CA LYS A 31 0.71 46.12 -29.40
C LYS A 31 -0.02 45.82 -28.09
N ILE A 32 0.33 44.70 -27.44
CA ILE A 32 -0.22 44.30 -26.14
C ILE A 32 0.92 44.20 -25.12
N ILE A 33 0.69 44.71 -23.91
CA ILE A 33 1.52 44.46 -22.73
C ILE A 33 0.65 43.74 -21.70
N ALA A 34 1.17 42.69 -21.07
CA ALA A 34 0.46 41.89 -20.08
C ALA A 34 1.38 41.52 -18.92
N ASP A 35 0.80 41.42 -17.74
CA ASP A 35 1.45 40.95 -16.51
C ASP A 35 0.48 40.05 -15.74
N SER A 36 0.99 39.17 -14.88
CA SER A 36 0.18 38.22 -14.14
C SER A 36 0.63 38.02 -12.69
N ALA A 37 -0.31 37.73 -11.82
CA ALA A 37 -0.07 37.43 -10.42
C ALA A 37 -0.90 36.22 -9.96
N ILE A 38 -0.31 35.41 -9.08
CA ILE A 38 -0.98 34.28 -8.43
C ILE A 38 -1.20 34.68 -6.97
N PHE A 39 -2.44 34.56 -6.50
CA PHE A 39 -2.80 34.78 -5.11
C PHE A 39 -3.01 33.44 -4.42
N SER A 40 -2.79 33.38 -3.10
CA SER A 40 -3.11 32.23 -2.28
C SER A 40 -4.33 32.56 -1.43
N VAL A 41 -5.39 31.76 -1.56
CA VAL A 41 -6.64 31.91 -0.81
C VAL A 41 -6.84 30.68 0.06
N SER A 42 -7.33 30.89 1.29
CA SER A 42 -7.60 29.81 2.23
C SER A 42 -8.53 28.74 1.63
N THR A 43 -8.15 27.47 1.76
CA THR A 43 -8.88 26.29 1.29
C THR A 43 -10.10 25.99 2.17
N CYS A 44 -11.13 26.80 2.01
CA CYS A 44 -12.36 26.71 2.79
C CYS A 44 -13.49 26.11 1.95
N PHE A 45 -14.43 25.43 2.62
CA PHE A 45 -15.57 24.80 1.95
C PHE A 45 -16.82 25.68 2.06
N ARG A 46 -17.70 25.61 1.05
CA ARG A 46 -18.96 26.39 1.02
C ARG A 46 -19.94 25.91 2.10
N ASN A 47 -20.03 24.60 2.30
CA ASN A 47 -20.81 24.01 3.38
C ASN A 47 -19.97 24.07 4.66
N LYS A 48 -20.39 24.91 5.63
CA LYS A 48 -19.76 24.99 6.95
C LYS A 48 -20.29 23.85 7.79
N VAL A 49 -19.38 23.02 8.28
CA VAL A 49 -19.71 21.78 8.98
C VAL A 49 -18.94 21.74 10.30
N GLU A 50 -19.63 21.38 11.39
CA GLU A 50 -19.02 21.23 12.72
C GLU A 50 -19.51 19.95 13.39
N LEU A 51 -18.60 19.28 14.10
CA LEU A 51 -18.83 18.05 14.84
C LEU A 51 -18.36 18.22 16.28
N GLY A 52 -19.20 17.86 17.26
CA GLY A 52 -18.85 17.93 18.67
C GLY A 52 -19.48 16.82 19.49
N PHE A 53 -18.75 16.35 20.51
CA PHE A 53 -19.34 15.53 21.57
C PHE A 53 -19.93 16.42 22.66
N SER A 54 -20.99 15.98 23.31
CA SER A 54 -21.64 16.70 24.42
C SER A 54 -20.75 16.81 25.65
N THR A 55 -19.79 15.89 25.81
CA THR A 55 -18.80 15.86 26.90
C THR A 55 -17.41 15.57 26.33
N ALA A 56 -16.37 16.07 27.01
CA ALA A 56 -14.99 15.82 26.62
C ALA A 56 -14.43 14.50 27.17
N LYS A 57 -14.97 14.02 28.29
CA LYS A 57 -14.53 12.82 29.01
C LYS A 57 -15.73 12.00 29.46
N THR A 58 -15.64 10.68 29.32
CA THR A 58 -16.70 9.76 29.76
C THR A 58 -16.18 8.36 30.13
N LEU A 59 -17.04 7.56 30.75
CA LEU A 59 -16.80 6.14 30.98
C LEU A 59 -17.20 5.31 29.75
N PRO A 60 -16.61 4.13 29.55
CA PRO A 60 -17.06 3.24 28.48
C PRO A 60 -18.50 2.77 28.71
N ASP A 61 -19.17 2.36 27.64
CA ASP A 61 -20.57 1.92 27.60
C ASP A 61 -21.60 3.00 28.03
N SER A 62 -21.17 4.25 28.21
CA SER A 62 -22.05 5.40 28.41
C SER A 62 -22.65 5.91 27.11
N GLU A 63 -23.81 6.56 27.20
CA GLU A 63 -24.39 7.29 26.07
C GLU A 63 -23.87 8.74 26.04
N VAL A 64 -23.39 9.17 24.88
CA VAL A 64 -22.91 10.53 24.64
C VAL A 64 -23.67 11.15 23.48
N GLY A 65 -24.01 12.43 23.61
CA GLY A 65 -24.60 13.20 22.53
C GLY A 65 -23.54 13.61 21.51
N LEU A 66 -23.80 13.35 20.24
CA LEU A 66 -23.03 13.81 19.10
C LEU A 66 -23.80 14.94 18.41
N HIS A 67 -23.22 16.12 18.38
CA HIS A 67 -23.75 17.34 17.79
C HIS A 67 -23.19 17.50 16.37
N LEU A 68 -24.09 17.51 15.38
CA LEU A 68 -23.78 17.71 13.97
C LEU A 68 -24.40 19.03 13.51
N LEU A 69 -23.58 19.92 12.95
CA LEU A 69 -24.01 21.15 12.30
C LEU A 69 -23.58 21.14 10.83
N ALA A 70 -24.51 21.43 9.93
CA ALA A 70 -24.26 21.56 8.49
C ALA A 70 -25.36 22.38 7.81
N ALA A 71 -25.20 22.69 6.52
CA ALA A 71 -26.28 23.32 5.76
C ALA A 71 -27.57 22.45 5.77
N PRO A 72 -28.77 23.06 5.85
CA PRO A 72 -30.04 22.35 5.88
C PRO A 72 -30.19 21.33 4.74
N GLY A 73 -30.65 20.11 5.07
CA GLY A 73 -30.82 19.04 4.10
C GLY A 73 -29.52 18.38 3.60
N SER A 74 -28.37 18.68 4.22
CA SER A 74 -27.11 17.98 3.90
C SER A 74 -27.11 16.56 4.47
N THR A 75 -26.45 15.65 3.76
CA THR A 75 -26.12 14.31 4.25
C THR A 75 -24.68 14.30 4.72
N CYS A 76 -24.46 13.90 5.97
CA CYS A 76 -23.17 13.90 6.64
C CYS A 76 -22.68 12.48 6.88
N ALA A 77 -21.47 12.17 6.43
CA ALA A 77 -20.76 10.97 6.81
C ALA A 77 -19.92 11.24 8.06
N VAL A 78 -20.14 10.43 9.09
CA VAL A 78 -19.43 10.53 10.36
C VAL A 78 -18.65 9.26 10.59
N TRP A 79 -17.40 9.42 11.02
CA TRP A 79 -16.58 8.31 11.47
C TRP A 79 -15.88 8.64 12.77
N ALA A 80 -15.61 7.62 13.58
CA ALA A 80 -14.79 7.73 14.78
C ALA A 80 -13.79 6.58 14.85
N VAL A 81 -12.52 6.90 15.08
CA VAL A 81 -11.42 5.93 15.13
C VAL A 81 -10.57 6.14 16.36
N ASP A 82 -9.93 5.07 16.82
CA ASP A 82 -8.99 5.11 17.93
C ASP A 82 -7.72 5.89 17.52
N LYS A 83 -7.20 6.74 18.40
CA LYS A 83 -5.96 7.51 18.19
C LYS A 83 -4.76 6.64 17.77
N SER A 84 -4.65 5.41 18.28
CA SER A 84 -3.61 4.45 17.91
C SER A 84 -3.61 4.10 16.42
N VAL A 85 -4.77 4.11 15.75
CA VAL A 85 -4.89 3.86 14.30
C VAL A 85 -4.27 5.00 13.50
N LEU A 86 -4.46 6.24 13.97
CA LEU A 86 -3.88 7.43 13.35
C LEU A 86 -2.35 7.44 13.50
N LEU A 87 -1.83 6.94 14.62
CA LEU A 87 -0.39 6.81 14.86
C LEU A 87 0.30 5.76 13.98
N LEU A 88 -0.41 4.74 13.50
CA LEU A 88 0.14 3.71 12.62
C LEU A 88 0.42 4.21 11.19
N LYS A 89 -0.35 5.18 10.70
CA LYS A 89 -0.20 5.77 9.36
C LYS A 89 -0.44 7.28 9.39
N PRO A 90 0.47 8.06 9.99
CA PRO A 90 0.36 9.52 10.02
C PRO A 90 0.33 10.08 8.59
N GLY A 91 -0.54 11.07 8.34
CA GLY A 91 -0.61 11.77 7.04
C GLY A 91 -1.59 11.20 6.01
N LYS A 92 -2.32 10.12 6.31
CA LYS A 92 -3.46 9.64 5.48
C LYS A 92 -4.83 10.12 5.95
N GLU A 93 -4.86 11.07 6.87
CA GLU A 93 -6.11 11.67 7.35
C GLU A 93 -6.77 12.51 6.25
N LEU A 94 -8.11 12.53 6.26
CA LEU A 94 -8.87 13.36 5.35
C LEU A 94 -8.70 14.83 5.74
N GLY A 95 -7.74 15.49 5.08
CA GLY A 95 -7.48 16.92 5.24
C GLY A 95 -8.05 17.75 4.09
N SER A 96 -8.22 19.06 4.32
CA SER A 96 -8.60 19.99 3.25
C SER A 96 -7.58 19.96 2.10
N SER A 97 -6.28 19.90 2.41
CA SER A 97 -5.20 19.80 1.43
C SER A 97 -5.31 18.56 0.53
N LEU A 98 -5.67 17.41 1.10
CA LEU A 98 -5.86 16.17 0.35
C LEU A 98 -7.02 16.31 -0.63
N ILE A 99 -8.16 16.85 -0.18
CA ILE A 99 -9.36 17.01 -1.00
C ILE A 99 -9.13 17.98 -2.15
N TYR A 100 -8.51 19.14 -1.88
CA TYR A 100 -8.14 20.07 -2.95
C TYR A 100 -7.09 19.47 -3.89
N GLY A 101 -6.16 18.64 -3.37
CA GLY A 101 -5.17 17.91 -4.15
C GLY A 101 -5.73 16.81 -5.06
N LEU A 102 -6.95 16.31 -4.81
CA LEU A 102 -7.64 15.36 -5.71
C LEU A 102 -8.03 15.99 -7.06
N PHE A 103 -8.00 17.32 -7.17
CA PHE A 103 -8.30 18.06 -8.40
C PHE A 103 -7.04 18.72 -9.00
N PRO A 104 -6.02 17.93 -9.41
CA PRO A 104 -4.74 18.46 -9.91
C PRO A 104 -4.89 19.23 -11.22
N SER A 105 -5.95 18.99 -11.98
CA SER A 105 -6.29 19.73 -13.21
C SER A 105 -6.50 21.23 -12.96
N VAL A 106 -6.91 21.62 -11.74
CA VAL A 106 -7.06 23.03 -11.34
C VAL A 106 -5.69 23.72 -11.21
N TYR A 107 -4.62 22.95 -10.98
CA TYR A 107 -3.27 23.48 -10.78
C TYR A 107 -2.41 23.47 -12.05
N ASN A 108 -2.86 22.79 -13.12
CA ASN A 108 -2.07 22.62 -14.32
C ASN A 108 -2.01 23.95 -15.09
N SER A 109 -0.86 24.61 -15.00
CA SER A 109 -0.66 25.98 -15.47
C SER A 109 -0.49 26.12 -16.98
N ARG A 110 -0.58 25.04 -17.74
CA ARG A 110 -0.39 25.10 -19.19
C ARG A 110 -1.50 24.35 -19.90
N TYR A 111 -1.95 24.89 -21.02
CA TYR A 111 -2.90 24.16 -21.87
C TYR A 111 -2.27 22.81 -22.30
N PRO A 112 -3.09 21.78 -22.53
CA PRO A 112 -2.60 20.45 -22.92
C PRO A 112 -1.75 20.52 -24.20
N ARG A 113 -0.72 19.67 -24.31
CA ARG A 113 0.18 19.64 -25.49
C ARG A 113 -0.58 19.44 -26.80
N GLN A 114 -1.74 18.78 -26.78
CA GLN A 114 -2.60 18.57 -27.95
C GLN A 114 -3.14 19.87 -28.54
N VAL A 115 -3.24 20.94 -27.74
CA VAL A 115 -3.67 22.27 -28.18
C VAL A 115 -2.47 23.21 -28.33
N SER A 116 -1.26 22.71 -28.04
CA SER A 116 -0.03 23.44 -28.24
C SER A 116 0.25 23.59 -29.71
N GLU A 117 0.43 24.84 -30.11
CA GLU A 117 0.95 25.17 -31.41
C GLU A 117 2.46 25.10 -31.28
N ASP A 118 3.05 23.98 -31.70
CA ASP A 118 4.46 23.94 -32.00
C ASP A 118 4.66 24.83 -33.25
N ASP A 119 5.16 26.05 -33.03
CA ASP A 119 5.48 27.03 -34.07
C ASP A 119 6.58 26.46 -34.98
N HIS A 120 6.20 25.70 -36.02
CA HIS A 120 7.10 25.21 -37.06
C HIS A 120 7.43 26.30 -38.11
N SER A 121 6.76 27.45 -38.09
CA SER A 121 7.01 28.54 -39.04
C SER A 121 8.03 29.53 -38.48
N CYS A 122 9.28 29.34 -38.90
CA CYS A 122 10.39 30.21 -38.57
C CYS A 122 10.52 31.25 -39.72
N GLY A 123 10.38 32.55 -39.43
CA GLY A 123 10.42 33.61 -40.44
C GLY A 123 11.86 34.08 -40.72
N LEU A 124 12.21 34.25 -42.01
CA LEU A 124 13.49 34.84 -42.41
C LEU A 124 13.51 36.35 -42.09
N PRO A 125 14.61 36.90 -41.54
CA PRO A 125 14.69 38.32 -41.22
C PRO A 125 14.79 39.14 -42.52
N ASN A 126 13.73 39.86 -42.88
CA ASN A 126 13.87 41.00 -43.78
C ASN A 126 14.31 42.22 -42.95
N SER A 127 15.47 42.75 -43.35
CA SER A 127 16.17 43.88 -42.76
C SER A 127 15.39 45.19 -42.88
N ASP A 128 15.67 46.10 -41.95
CA ASP A 128 15.52 47.56 -42.04
C ASP A 128 14.26 48.26 -41.49
N GLU A 129 13.74 47.83 -40.33
CA GLU A 129 13.12 48.77 -39.38
C GLU A 129 13.76 48.60 -37.99
N PRO A 130 14.14 49.69 -37.29
CA PRO A 130 14.72 49.58 -35.95
C PRO A 130 13.63 49.10 -34.99
N ASP A 131 13.74 47.83 -34.62
CA ASP A 131 12.85 47.18 -33.68
C ASP A 131 13.05 47.77 -32.28
N VAL A 132 12.01 48.39 -31.71
CA VAL A 132 12.03 49.06 -30.40
C VAL A 132 12.37 48.08 -29.26
N PHE A 133 12.33 46.76 -29.51
CA PHE A 133 12.86 45.75 -28.59
C PHE A 133 14.39 45.86 -28.36
N THR A 134 15.13 46.58 -29.19
CA THR A 134 16.58 46.78 -29.04
C THR A 134 16.97 48.01 -28.19
N THR A 135 16.03 48.93 -27.91
CA THR A 135 16.35 50.16 -27.17
C THR A 135 16.41 49.97 -25.65
N PHE A 136 16.00 48.81 -25.14
CA PHE A 136 16.18 48.41 -23.74
C PHE A 136 17.17 47.25 -23.63
N ARG A 137 18.46 47.51 -23.87
CA ARG A 137 19.55 46.64 -23.40
C ARG A 137 19.72 46.77 -21.90
N VAL A 138 18.78 46.21 -21.15
CA VAL A 138 18.97 45.88 -19.73
C VAL A 138 18.89 44.36 -19.62
N LYS A 139 19.85 43.78 -18.89
CA LYS A 139 20.09 42.37 -18.60
C LYS A 139 19.00 41.37 -19.03
N MET A 140 19.47 40.33 -19.71
CA MET A 140 18.85 39.12 -20.29
C MET A 140 17.88 38.31 -19.39
N VAL A 141 17.01 38.95 -18.60
CA VAL A 141 16.06 38.26 -17.71
C VAL A 141 14.62 38.80 -17.80
N ASP A 142 14.39 40.05 -18.19
CA ASP A 142 13.04 40.66 -18.11
C ASP A 142 12.44 41.11 -19.45
N LEU A 143 12.32 40.19 -20.42
CA LEU A 143 11.41 40.38 -21.56
C LEU A 143 10.59 39.11 -21.78
N VAL A 144 9.80 38.79 -20.75
CA VAL A 144 8.77 37.75 -20.78
C VAL A 144 7.61 38.26 -21.64
N VAL A 145 7.44 37.64 -22.80
CA VAL A 145 6.45 38.01 -23.82
C VAL A 145 5.05 37.78 -23.25
N CYS A 146 4.09 38.68 -23.53
CA CYS A 146 2.69 38.57 -23.11
C CYS A 146 2.05 37.20 -23.39
N PHE A 147 2.49 36.53 -24.45
CA PHE A 147 2.08 35.17 -24.79
C PHE A 147 2.43 34.13 -23.71
N PHE A 148 3.59 34.23 -23.06
CA PHE A 148 4.01 33.31 -21.99
C PHE A 148 3.12 33.46 -20.75
N PHE A 149 2.84 34.69 -20.31
CA PHE A 149 1.95 34.94 -19.17
C PHE A 149 0.53 34.41 -19.40
N LEU A 150 0.04 34.48 -20.64
CA LEU A 150 -1.29 33.98 -21.01
C LEU A 150 -1.31 32.45 -21.17
N GLN A 151 -0.23 31.86 -21.69
CA GLN A 151 -0.04 30.41 -21.76
C GLN A 151 0.05 29.78 -20.35
N GLU A 152 0.65 30.48 -19.38
CA GLU A 152 0.71 30.08 -17.97
C GLU A 152 -0.64 30.14 -17.24
N MET A 153 -1.67 30.73 -17.86
CA MET A 153 -3.05 30.68 -17.36
C MET A 153 -3.84 29.49 -17.91
N GLY A 154 -3.25 28.69 -18.81
CA GLY A 154 -3.96 27.62 -19.52
C GLY A 154 -5.02 28.12 -20.50
N LEU A 155 -4.98 29.39 -20.91
CA LEU A 155 -5.93 29.99 -21.85
C LEU A 155 -5.31 30.06 -23.26
N LYS A 156 -6.12 29.78 -24.29
CA LYS A 156 -5.77 30.00 -25.69
C LYS A 156 -6.49 31.24 -26.21
N ILE A 157 -5.73 32.20 -26.71
CA ILE A 157 -6.26 33.49 -27.16
C ILE A 157 -6.20 33.57 -28.67
N MET A 158 -7.32 33.99 -29.26
CA MET A 158 -7.43 34.36 -30.66
C MET A 158 -7.46 35.89 -30.72
N SER A 159 -6.45 36.49 -31.33
CA SER A 159 -6.34 37.94 -31.49
C SER A 159 -6.05 38.30 -32.94
N ASN A 160 -6.55 39.46 -33.37
CA ASN A 160 -6.20 40.09 -34.64
C ASN A 160 -4.89 40.89 -34.57
N THR A 161 -4.26 40.96 -33.40
CA THR A 161 -2.98 41.62 -33.17
C THR A 161 -1.83 40.63 -33.04
N ASN A 162 -0.61 41.07 -33.38
CA ASN A 162 0.58 40.23 -33.26
C ASN A 162 1.01 40.13 -31.79
N ILE A 163 0.56 39.07 -31.13
CA ILE A 163 0.83 38.79 -29.71
C ILE A 163 2.04 37.86 -29.48
N ARG A 164 2.63 37.31 -30.56
CA ARG A 164 3.76 36.36 -30.51
C ARG A 164 5.07 37.08 -30.82
N LYS A 165 6.15 36.63 -30.19
CA LYS A 165 7.49 37.04 -30.58
C LYS A 165 7.91 36.23 -31.83
N PRO A 166 8.30 36.88 -32.94
CA PRO A 166 8.88 36.14 -34.06
C PRO A 166 10.18 35.46 -33.59
N ARG A 167 10.27 34.13 -33.76
CA ARG A 167 11.49 33.38 -33.50
C ARG A 167 12.47 33.64 -34.65
N VAL A 168 13.65 34.17 -34.32
CA VAL A 168 14.79 34.26 -35.25
C VAL A 168 15.50 32.91 -35.22
N CYS A 169 15.55 32.22 -36.36
CA CYS A 169 16.24 30.95 -36.46
C CYS A 169 17.76 31.19 -36.43
N PRO A 170 18.56 30.41 -35.69
CA PRO A 170 20.00 30.44 -35.86
C PRO A 170 20.35 29.93 -37.26
N THR A 171 20.93 30.79 -38.10
CA THR A 171 21.52 30.40 -39.37
C THR A 171 22.87 29.75 -39.09
N THR A 172 22.88 28.43 -38.93
CA THR A 172 24.10 27.62 -39.12
C THR A 172 23.78 26.39 -39.94
N PRO A 173 24.45 26.16 -41.08
CA PRO A 173 24.32 24.91 -41.82
C PRO A 173 24.94 23.79 -40.98
N SER A 174 24.14 22.75 -40.75
CA SER A 174 24.51 21.59 -39.94
C SER A 174 25.55 20.73 -40.67
N THR A 175 26.83 20.96 -40.39
CA THR A 175 27.90 19.97 -40.58
C THR A 175 28.93 20.14 -39.48
N THR A 176 28.75 19.41 -38.37
CA THR A 176 29.76 18.66 -37.59
C THR A 176 29.23 18.38 -36.19
N MET A 177 29.13 17.09 -35.86
CA MET A 177 29.09 16.60 -34.49
C MET A 177 30.43 16.94 -33.85
N LEU A 178 30.48 17.97 -33.01
CA LEU A 178 31.58 18.20 -32.07
C LEU A 178 31.01 18.55 -30.69
N GLN A 179 30.99 17.50 -29.88
CA GLN A 179 31.32 17.45 -28.47
C GLN A 179 32.00 18.74 -27.94
N GLU A 180 31.27 19.59 -27.23
CA GLU A 180 31.85 20.63 -26.39
C GLU A 180 31.77 20.24 -24.92
N THR A 181 32.93 19.77 -24.44
CA THR A 181 33.42 19.93 -23.08
C THR A 181 33.15 21.34 -22.53
N ALA A 182 32.20 21.45 -21.61
CA ALA A 182 32.21 22.51 -20.61
C ALA A 182 32.94 22.00 -19.36
N MET A 183 34.17 22.47 -19.20
CA MET A 183 34.95 22.36 -17.97
C MET A 183 34.14 22.91 -16.79
N PHE A 184 33.77 22.04 -15.85
CA PHE A 184 33.52 22.46 -14.48
C PHE A 184 34.78 22.19 -13.66
N SER A 185 35.33 23.28 -13.14
CA SER A 185 36.51 23.34 -12.29
C SER A 185 36.37 22.44 -11.07
N SER A 186 37.36 21.59 -10.86
CA SER A 186 37.63 20.89 -9.61
C SER A 186 37.98 21.90 -8.49
N SER A 187 37.17 21.93 -7.44
CA SER A 187 37.66 22.19 -6.08
C SER A 187 37.30 21.00 -5.19
N PRO A 188 38.24 20.49 -4.37
CA PRO A 188 38.10 19.22 -3.70
C PRO A 188 37.26 19.35 -2.44
N MET A 189 36.20 18.54 -2.32
CA MET A 189 35.59 18.29 -1.02
C MET A 189 36.31 17.09 -0.39
N LEU A 190 37.17 17.40 0.59
CA LEU A 190 37.80 16.44 1.48
C LEU A 190 36.74 15.58 2.16
N ILE A 191 36.72 14.28 1.85
CA ILE A 191 36.16 13.26 2.75
C ILE A 191 37.35 12.54 3.37
N PHE A 192 37.45 12.69 4.69
CA PHE A 192 38.42 12.01 5.53
C PHE A 192 38.37 10.50 5.31
N ALA A 193 39.51 9.93 4.92
CA ALA A 193 39.80 8.54 5.12
C ALA A 193 40.00 8.28 6.63
N GLN A 194 39.30 7.29 7.18
CA GLN A 194 39.80 6.55 8.34
C GLN A 194 39.95 5.07 7.97
N PRO A 195 41.01 4.39 8.46
CA PRO A 195 41.48 3.13 7.91
C PRO A 195 40.86 1.95 8.67
N HIS A 196 40.13 1.08 7.96
CA HIS A 196 39.82 -0.24 8.49
C HIS A 196 41.04 -1.15 8.33
N LYS A 197 41.67 -1.41 9.48
CA LYS A 197 42.70 -2.44 9.70
C LYS A 197 42.19 -3.81 9.24
N ALA A 198 43.08 -4.54 8.56
CA ALA A 198 42.95 -5.98 8.34
C ALA A 198 42.84 -6.72 9.68
N TYR A 199 41.81 -7.56 9.81
CA TYR A 199 41.76 -8.59 10.84
C TYR A 199 41.27 -9.89 10.19
N ASN A 200 42.18 -10.86 10.09
CA ASN A 200 41.88 -12.24 9.74
C ASN A 200 40.90 -12.83 10.77
N LYS A 201 39.73 -13.30 10.33
CA LYS A 201 38.98 -14.34 11.04
C LYS A 201 38.34 -15.30 10.03
N HIS A 202 38.83 -16.54 10.11
CA HIS A 202 38.26 -17.81 9.67
C HIS A 202 36.84 -17.76 9.09
N LEU A 203 36.73 -18.22 7.83
CA LEU A 203 35.49 -18.78 7.29
C LEU A 203 35.00 -19.88 8.24
N THR A 204 33.92 -19.59 8.95
CA THR A 204 33.05 -20.63 9.50
C THR A 204 31.86 -20.73 8.54
N THR A 205 31.75 -21.92 7.95
CA THR A 205 30.62 -22.39 7.16
C THR A 205 29.34 -22.28 7.99
N SER A 206 28.54 -21.24 7.74
CA SER A 206 27.15 -21.21 8.16
C SER A 206 26.33 -21.92 7.08
N THR A 207 25.97 -23.16 7.38
CA THR A 207 24.92 -23.93 6.74
C THR A 207 23.63 -23.10 6.74
N TYR A 208 23.28 -22.54 5.59
CA TYR A 208 21.93 -22.05 5.33
C TYR A 208 21.01 -23.28 5.30
N GLN A 209 20.38 -23.57 6.44
CA GLN A 209 19.20 -24.43 6.47
C GLN A 209 18.07 -23.68 5.74
N PRO A 210 17.44 -24.28 4.72
CA PRO A 210 16.22 -23.71 4.17
C PRO A 210 15.16 -23.76 5.27
N THR A 211 14.73 -22.59 5.73
CA THR A 211 13.51 -22.46 6.50
C THR A 211 12.37 -23.03 5.66
N MET A 212 11.91 -24.22 6.04
CA MET A 212 10.63 -24.76 5.60
C MET A 212 9.57 -23.68 5.83
N PHE A 213 9.01 -23.17 4.74
CA PHE A 213 7.82 -22.33 4.80
C PHE A 213 6.75 -23.11 5.55
N SER A 214 6.36 -22.59 6.72
CA SER A 214 5.17 -23.06 7.41
C SER A 214 3.99 -22.91 6.45
N PRO A 215 3.08 -23.90 6.37
CA PRO A 215 1.85 -23.72 5.63
C PRO A 215 1.14 -22.49 6.21
N VAL A 216 0.80 -21.56 5.33
CA VAL A 216 -0.01 -20.39 5.62
C VAL A 216 -1.22 -20.89 6.40
N SER A 217 -1.28 -20.50 7.67
CA SER A 217 -2.51 -20.53 8.44
C SER A 217 -3.57 -19.89 7.54
N SER A 218 -4.61 -20.65 7.17
CA SER A 218 -5.94 -20.13 6.83
C SER A 218 -6.18 -18.89 7.68
N PRO A 219 -6.80 -17.79 7.18
CA PRO A 219 -6.96 -16.57 7.97
C PRO A 219 -7.45 -16.99 9.36
N GLU A 220 -6.51 -17.02 10.32
CA GLU A 220 -6.87 -17.24 11.70
C GLU A 220 -7.60 -15.95 11.94
N GLU A 221 -8.92 -16.05 11.91
CA GLU A 221 -9.81 -15.11 12.51
C GLU A 221 -9.28 -15.01 13.94
N LYS A 222 -8.33 -14.10 14.14
CA LYS A 222 -7.85 -13.69 15.45
C LYS A 222 -9.04 -12.99 16.04
N VAL A 223 -9.98 -13.79 16.54
CA VAL A 223 -11.01 -13.38 17.48
C VAL A 223 -10.33 -13.18 18.84
N HIS A 224 -9.23 -12.42 18.85
CA HIS A 224 -9.08 -11.46 19.93
C HIS A 224 -10.27 -10.57 19.75
N LYS A 225 -11.17 -10.49 20.76
CA LYS A 225 -12.22 -9.48 20.81
C LYS A 225 -11.63 -8.20 20.26
N HIS A 226 -12.04 -7.87 19.04
CA HIS A 226 -11.60 -6.68 18.34
C HIS A 226 -12.02 -5.57 19.29
N PHE A 227 -11.07 -4.96 20.00
CA PHE A 227 -11.29 -3.59 20.41
C PHE A 227 -11.53 -2.88 19.08
N PRO A 228 -12.76 -2.44 18.82
CA PRO A 228 -13.10 -2.02 17.49
C PRO A 228 -12.20 -0.81 17.23
N LYS A 229 -11.29 -0.90 16.26
CA LYS A 229 -10.39 0.22 15.93
C LYS A 229 -11.16 1.42 15.35
N THR A 230 -12.42 1.16 15.03
CA THR A 230 -13.44 2.01 14.42
C THR A 230 -14.70 1.93 15.26
N TRP A 231 -15.27 3.05 15.67
CA TRP A 231 -16.48 3.09 16.49
C TRP A 231 -17.71 3.47 15.67
N ILE A 232 -17.65 4.62 14.99
CA ILE A 232 -18.76 5.16 14.19
C ILE A 232 -18.39 5.05 12.72
N TRP A 233 -19.34 4.64 11.88
CA TRP A 233 -19.21 4.63 10.42
C TRP A 233 -20.60 4.75 9.77
N ASP A 234 -21.22 5.92 9.93
CA ASP A 234 -22.65 6.11 9.62
C ASP A 234 -22.92 7.37 8.80
N LEU A 235 -24.09 7.39 8.16
CA LEU A 235 -24.62 8.53 7.42
C LEU A 235 -25.80 9.15 8.16
N TYR A 236 -25.74 10.46 8.38
CA TYR A 236 -26.79 11.23 9.02
C TYR A 236 -27.29 12.35 8.11
N SER A 237 -28.59 12.36 7.80
CA SER A 237 -29.23 13.51 7.15
C SER A 237 -29.55 14.58 8.18
N VAL A 238 -29.09 15.81 7.94
CA VAL A 238 -29.33 16.99 8.78
C VAL A 238 -30.67 17.62 8.39
N GLY A 239 -31.49 17.92 9.38
CA GLY A 239 -32.84 18.46 9.19
C GLY A 239 -32.86 19.89 8.62
N PRO A 240 -34.06 20.47 8.44
CA PRO A 240 -34.23 21.83 7.91
C PRO A 240 -33.63 22.92 8.82
N SER A 241 -33.40 22.62 10.11
CA SER A 241 -32.76 23.51 11.09
C SER A 241 -31.24 23.61 10.95
N GLY A 242 -30.61 22.76 10.13
CA GLY A 242 -29.14 22.73 10.00
C GLY A 242 -28.42 22.13 11.22
N ASN A 243 -29.16 21.59 12.19
CA ASN A 243 -28.61 20.92 13.38
C ASN A 243 -29.21 19.53 13.57
N LYS A 244 -28.42 18.62 14.14
CA LYS A 244 -28.87 17.29 14.54
C LYS A 244 -28.07 16.80 15.73
N ASN A 245 -28.78 16.27 16.73
CA ASN A 245 -28.16 15.61 17.88
C ASN A 245 -28.46 14.12 17.79
N VAL A 246 -27.42 13.30 17.93
CA VAL A 246 -27.52 11.84 17.88
C VAL A 246 -26.92 11.28 19.16
N THR A 247 -27.64 10.41 19.85
CA THR A 247 -27.10 9.68 21.01
C THR A 247 -26.35 8.45 20.52
N VAL A 248 -25.08 8.32 20.92
CA VAL A 248 -24.22 7.19 20.55
C VAL A 248 -23.67 6.52 21.81
N THR A 249 -23.64 5.18 21.81
CA THR A 249 -23.06 4.38 22.89
C THR A 249 -21.56 4.24 22.69
N VAL A 250 -20.78 4.62 23.71
CA VAL A 250 -19.33 4.62 23.69
C VAL A 250 -18.78 3.19 23.83
N PRO A 251 -17.79 2.75 23.04
CA PRO A 251 -17.28 1.38 23.13
C PRO A 251 -16.51 1.15 24.43
N ASN A 252 -16.45 -0.12 24.85
CA ASN A 252 -15.68 -0.58 26.01
C ASN A 252 -14.14 -0.60 25.81
N THR A 253 -13.58 0.49 25.25
CA THR A 253 -12.14 0.67 25.05
C THR A 253 -11.70 1.98 25.70
N ILE A 254 -10.67 1.90 26.55
CA ILE A 254 -10.09 3.07 27.23
C ILE A 254 -9.07 3.74 26.30
N THR A 255 -9.53 4.71 25.52
CA THR A 255 -8.72 5.39 24.52
C THR A 255 -9.24 6.80 24.26
N GLU A 256 -8.50 7.57 23.47
CA GLU A 256 -8.98 8.81 22.90
C GLU A 256 -9.54 8.52 21.50
N TRP A 257 -10.85 8.70 21.35
CA TRP A 257 -11.53 8.57 20.07
C TRP A 257 -11.45 9.87 19.29
N LYS A 258 -11.01 9.80 18.04
CA LYS A 258 -10.99 10.93 17.11
C LYS A 258 -12.11 10.75 16.09
N ALA A 259 -13.04 11.68 16.11
CA ALA A 259 -14.18 11.68 15.21
C ALA A 259 -14.03 12.74 14.12
N GLY A 260 -14.34 12.36 12.89
CA GLY A 260 -14.38 13.25 11.73
C GLY A 260 -15.75 13.22 11.08
N MET A 261 -16.05 14.29 10.33
CA MET A 261 -17.29 14.38 9.57
C MET A 261 -17.07 15.17 8.29
N PHE A 262 -17.69 14.72 7.20
CA PHE A 262 -17.89 15.54 6.01
C PHE A 262 -19.35 15.48 5.58
N CYS A 263 -19.86 16.54 4.96
CA CYS A 263 -21.24 16.61 4.50
C CYS A 263 -21.32 17.05 3.05
N THR A 264 -22.34 16.55 2.35
CA THR A 264 -22.67 16.93 0.98
C THR A 264 -24.13 17.37 0.92
N GLY A 265 -24.41 18.40 0.13
CA GLY A 265 -25.77 18.93 -0.03
C GLY A 265 -25.82 20.00 -1.12
N HIS A 266 -26.91 20.77 -1.18
CA HIS A 266 -27.07 21.87 -2.14
C HIS A 266 -25.96 22.92 -2.07
N ASN A 267 -25.41 23.16 -0.87
CA ASN A 267 -24.30 24.08 -0.64
C ASN A 267 -22.92 23.47 -0.97
N GLY A 268 -22.88 22.28 -1.56
CA GLY A 268 -21.67 21.56 -1.94
C GLY A 268 -21.09 20.71 -0.79
N PHE A 269 -19.80 20.39 -0.93
CA PHE A 269 -19.04 19.62 0.05
C PHE A 269 -18.60 20.50 1.22
N GLY A 270 -18.53 19.92 2.42
CA GLY A 270 -17.98 20.53 3.63
C GLY A 270 -17.29 19.51 4.52
N LEU A 271 -16.17 19.88 5.14
CA LEU A 271 -15.37 19.03 6.04
C LEU A 271 -15.31 19.68 7.42
N ALA A 272 -15.63 18.91 8.46
CA ALA A 272 -15.55 19.35 9.85
C ALA A 272 -14.13 19.19 10.41
N PRO A 273 -13.71 20.02 11.37
CA PRO A 273 -12.52 19.75 12.16
C PRO A 273 -12.73 18.48 13.02
N THR A 274 -11.64 17.79 13.31
CA THR A 274 -11.67 16.55 14.11
C THR A 274 -12.08 16.85 15.56
N SER A 275 -13.09 16.13 16.04
CA SER A 275 -13.54 16.16 17.44
C SER A 275 -12.93 15.01 18.23
N SER A 276 -12.75 15.18 19.55
CA SER A 276 -12.09 14.18 20.39
C SER A 276 -12.91 13.85 21.63
N LEU A 277 -13.02 12.56 21.96
CA LEU A 277 -13.65 12.07 23.19
C LEU A 277 -12.66 11.21 23.96
N LEU A 278 -12.36 11.60 25.20
CA LEU A 278 -11.51 10.82 26.09
C LEU A 278 -12.35 9.81 26.87
N VAL A 279 -12.10 8.53 26.64
CA VAL A 279 -12.72 7.46 27.40
C VAL A 279 -11.74 6.98 28.45
N PHE A 280 -12.12 7.10 29.72
CA PHE A 280 -11.20 6.89 30.85
C PHE A 280 -11.89 6.14 31.98
N LYS A 281 -11.25 5.09 32.51
CA LYS A 281 -11.62 4.46 33.78
C LYS A 281 -10.61 4.81 34.88
N PRO A 282 -11.02 4.86 36.15
CA PRO A 282 -10.11 5.06 37.30
C PRO A 282 -8.97 4.04 37.37
N PHE A 283 -9.28 2.78 37.12
CA PHE A 283 -8.33 1.68 37.03
C PHE A 283 -8.61 0.85 35.77
N LEU A 284 -7.58 0.20 35.24
CA LEU A 284 -7.66 -0.67 34.07
C LEU A 284 -7.25 -2.09 34.47
N VAL A 285 -7.97 -3.07 33.96
CA VAL A 285 -7.60 -4.47 34.11
C VAL A 285 -7.15 -5.03 32.76
N GLU A 286 -5.99 -5.68 32.74
CA GLU A 286 -5.43 -6.30 31.55
C GLU A 286 -5.17 -7.77 31.78
N PHE A 287 -5.63 -8.61 30.85
CA PHE A 287 -5.40 -10.04 30.86
C PHE A 287 -4.15 -10.41 30.07
N THR A 288 -3.22 -11.15 30.68
CA THR A 288 -2.13 -11.81 29.96
C THR A 288 -2.58 -13.24 29.60
N LEU A 289 -3.32 -13.36 28.49
CA LEU A 289 -3.81 -14.64 27.98
C LEU A 289 -2.88 -15.21 26.89
N PRO A 290 -2.61 -16.52 26.89
CA PRO A 290 -2.00 -17.17 25.73
C PRO A 290 -2.97 -17.15 24.54
N SER A 291 -2.45 -17.35 23.33
CA SER A 291 -3.27 -17.42 22.11
C SER A 291 -4.23 -18.62 22.11
N SER A 292 -3.78 -19.75 22.68
CA SER A 292 -4.58 -20.95 22.87
C SER A 292 -4.07 -21.75 24.06
N VAL A 293 -4.94 -22.57 24.65
CA VAL A 293 -4.60 -23.55 25.69
C VAL A 293 -5.01 -24.95 25.25
N ILE A 294 -4.38 -25.98 25.81
CA ILE A 294 -4.72 -27.37 25.52
C ILE A 294 -5.74 -27.86 26.56
N GLN A 295 -6.73 -28.64 26.12
CA GLN A 295 -7.71 -29.29 27.00
C GLN A 295 -7.00 -30.15 28.06
N GLY A 296 -7.50 -30.14 29.29
CA GLY A 296 -6.96 -30.94 30.41
C GLY A 296 -5.68 -30.36 31.06
N GLU A 297 -4.97 -29.46 30.38
CA GLU A 297 -3.80 -28.79 30.95
C GLU A 297 -4.19 -27.67 31.92
N THR A 298 -3.37 -27.50 32.96
CA THR A 298 -3.51 -26.39 33.92
C THR A 298 -2.57 -25.27 33.51
N PHE A 299 -3.12 -24.09 33.25
CA PHE A 299 -2.34 -22.90 32.94
C PHE A 299 -2.52 -21.82 34.00
N ILE A 300 -1.56 -20.89 34.07
CA ILE A 300 -1.59 -19.77 35.01
C ILE A 300 -2.21 -18.57 34.28
N LEU A 301 -3.45 -18.25 34.62
CA LEU A 301 -4.12 -17.03 34.18
C LEU A 301 -3.60 -15.85 34.99
N LYS A 302 -3.10 -14.81 34.33
CA LYS A 302 -2.63 -13.58 34.98
C LYS A 302 -3.49 -12.40 34.56
N ALA A 303 -3.91 -11.59 35.53
CA ALA A 303 -4.57 -10.31 35.29
C ALA A 303 -3.86 -9.21 36.06
N THR A 304 -3.51 -8.13 35.39
CA THR A 304 -2.84 -6.97 35.99
C THR A 304 -3.82 -5.83 36.09
N VAL A 305 -3.96 -5.27 37.30
CA VAL A 305 -4.77 -4.07 37.56
C VAL A 305 -3.84 -2.88 37.70
N PHE A 306 -4.10 -1.84 36.91
CA PHE A 306 -3.36 -0.58 36.88
C PHE A 306 -4.21 0.53 37.49
N ASN A 307 -3.64 1.30 38.41
CA ASN A 307 -4.29 2.49 38.95
C ASN A 307 -3.76 3.76 38.25
N TYR A 308 -4.65 4.50 37.60
CA TYR A 308 -4.33 5.78 36.96
C TYR A 308 -4.72 7.00 37.81
N LEU A 309 -5.37 6.80 38.96
CA LEU A 309 -5.62 7.86 39.93
C LEU A 309 -4.37 8.13 40.76
N GLN A 310 -4.32 9.33 41.34
CA GLN A 310 -3.25 9.74 42.26
C GLN A 310 -3.48 9.27 43.71
N GLN A 311 -4.58 8.56 43.98
CA GLN A 311 -4.99 8.10 45.31
C GLN A 311 -4.85 6.58 45.41
N CYS A 312 -4.53 6.05 46.60
CA CYS A 312 -4.50 4.62 46.85
C CYS A 312 -5.91 4.02 46.96
N MET A 313 -6.11 2.83 46.40
CA MET A 313 -7.39 2.10 46.45
C MET A 313 -7.17 0.65 46.90
N LYS A 314 -8.16 0.04 47.56
CA LYS A 314 -8.17 -1.39 47.89
C LYS A 314 -8.96 -2.11 46.81
N ILE A 315 -8.26 -2.88 45.97
CA ILE A 315 -8.88 -3.61 44.85
C ILE A 315 -9.10 -5.06 45.26
N GLN A 316 -10.31 -5.56 45.03
CA GLN A 316 -10.68 -6.97 45.09
C GLN A 316 -10.96 -7.50 43.69
N VAL A 317 -10.38 -8.65 43.36
CA VAL A 317 -10.55 -9.32 42.07
C VAL A 317 -11.28 -10.66 42.27
N THR A 318 -12.24 -10.93 41.41
CA THR A 318 -13.13 -12.10 41.46
C THR A 318 -13.26 -12.68 40.07
N LEU A 319 -12.74 -13.89 39.87
CA LEU A 319 -12.89 -14.62 38.62
C LEU A 319 -14.21 -15.37 38.68
N GLU A 320 -15.07 -15.19 37.68
CA GLU A 320 -16.36 -15.85 37.64
C GLU A 320 -16.18 -17.34 37.30
N GLU A 321 -16.71 -18.21 38.17
CA GLU A 321 -16.68 -19.66 37.95
C GLU A 321 -17.75 -20.06 36.93
N PHE A 322 -17.33 -20.80 35.92
CA PHE A 322 -18.21 -21.36 34.89
C PHE A 322 -18.03 -22.87 34.81
N THR A 323 -19.04 -23.57 34.31
CA THR A 323 -19.05 -25.04 34.11
C THR A 323 -17.94 -25.58 33.21
N HIS A 324 -17.18 -24.73 32.54
CA HIS A 324 -16.18 -25.11 31.54
C HIS A 324 -14.73 -24.99 32.03
N PHE A 325 -14.52 -24.46 33.25
CA PHE A 325 -13.22 -24.30 33.87
C PHE A 325 -13.23 -24.77 35.32
N GLN A 326 -12.21 -25.54 35.70
CA GLN A 326 -11.94 -25.82 37.11
C GLN A 326 -10.89 -24.86 37.65
N LEU A 327 -11.22 -24.15 38.72
CA LEU A 327 -10.26 -23.35 39.49
C LEU A 327 -9.57 -24.22 40.52
N LYS A 328 -8.25 -24.37 40.38
CA LYS A 328 -7.44 -25.05 41.37
C LYS A 328 -6.95 -24.05 42.41
N PRO A 329 -7.01 -24.41 43.72
CA PRO A 329 -6.50 -23.54 44.77
C PRO A 329 -5.00 -23.32 44.57
N CYS A 330 -4.57 -22.06 44.45
CA CYS A 330 -3.17 -21.71 44.36
C CYS A 330 -2.62 -21.27 45.73
N LYS A 331 -1.49 -21.87 46.13
CA LYS A 331 -0.84 -21.60 47.42
C LYS A 331 -0.29 -20.18 47.44
N GLY A 332 -0.82 -19.32 48.31
CA GLY A 332 -0.35 -17.95 48.51
C GLY A 332 -0.93 -16.90 47.56
N CYS A 333 -1.94 -17.24 46.75
CA CYS A 333 -2.65 -16.25 45.94
C CYS A 333 -3.52 -15.37 46.83
N VAL A 334 -3.35 -14.06 46.69
CA VAL A 334 -4.15 -13.05 47.38
C VAL A 334 -4.98 -12.31 46.33
N TYR A 335 -6.29 -12.29 46.50
CA TYR A 335 -7.23 -11.67 45.55
C TYR A 335 -7.70 -10.27 45.97
N SER A 336 -7.15 -9.72 47.06
CA SER A 336 -7.40 -8.36 47.52
C SER A 336 -6.08 -7.67 47.84
N SER A 337 -5.80 -6.52 47.23
CA SER A 337 -4.54 -5.81 47.45
C SER A 337 -4.72 -4.30 47.35
N CYS A 338 -3.84 -3.58 48.03
CA CYS A 338 -3.72 -2.14 47.91
C CYS A 338 -2.98 -1.77 46.63
N LEU A 339 -3.53 -0.81 45.89
CA LEU A 339 -3.02 -0.33 44.63
C LEU A 339 -2.90 1.20 44.68
N CYS A 340 -1.68 1.69 44.81
CA CYS A 340 -1.40 3.12 44.91
C CYS A 340 -1.22 3.79 43.53
N ALA A 341 -0.97 5.10 43.53
CA ALA A 341 -0.88 5.90 42.32
C ALA A 341 0.16 5.35 41.33
N ASN A 342 -0.26 5.17 40.07
CA ASN A 342 0.58 4.64 38.98
C ASN A 342 1.20 3.27 39.29
N GLU A 343 0.66 2.53 40.25
CA GLU A 343 1.08 1.18 40.57
C GLU A 343 0.30 0.15 39.73
N ALA A 344 0.91 -1.00 39.50
CA ALA A 344 0.29 -2.17 38.89
C ALA A 344 0.44 -3.38 39.80
N LYS A 345 -0.65 -4.13 40.01
CA LYS A 345 -0.62 -5.41 40.74
C LYS A 345 -1.16 -6.53 39.86
N THR A 346 -0.45 -7.65 39.84
CA THR A 346 -0.83 -8.83 39.08
C THR A 346 -1.39 -9.92 39.99
N PHE A 347 -2.58 -10.39 39.65
CA PHE A 347 -3.29 -11.49 40.28
C PHE A 347 -3.19 -12.73 39.40
N GLN A 348 -3.16 -13.91 40.03
CA GLN A 348 -2.92 -15.18 39.33
C GLN A 348 -3.93 -16.24 39.77
N TRP A 349 -4.36 -17.06 38.81
CA TRP A 349 -5.23 -18.21 39.03
C TRP A 349 -4.69 -19.44 38.29
N ASN A 350 -4.83 -20.61 38.90
CA ASN A 350 -4.56 -21.87 38.24
C ASN A 350 -5.88 -22.39 37.64
N VAL A 351 -5.96 -22.38 36.31
CA VAL A 351 -7.18 -22.69 35.56
C VAL A 351 -6.94 -23.94 34.71
N THR A 352 -7.88 -24.90 34.76
CA THR A 352 -7.88 -26.09 33.89
C THR A 352 -9.07 -26.02 32.94
N ALA A 353 -8.80 -26.11 31.63
CA ALA A 353 -9.82 -26.08 30.58
C ALA A 353 -10.41 -27.47 30.33
N GLU A 354 -11.73 -27.63 30.42
CA GLU A 354 -12.37 -28.94 30.25
C GLU A 354 -13.04 -29.13 28.89
N GLN A 355 -13.56 -28.06 28.31
CA GLN A 355 -14.31 -28.12 27.04
C GLN A 355 -13.49 -27.53 25.88
N LEU A 356 -13.68 -28.08 24.69
CA LEU A 356 -13.06 -27.58 23.46
C LEU A 356 -13.77 -26.35 22.89
N GLY A 357 -13.02 -25.49 22.18
CA GLY A 357 -13.58 -24.36 21.42
C GLY A 357 -13.29 -22.99 22.03
N LEU A 358 -14.10 -22.01 21.67
CA LEU A 358 -13.97 -20.62 22.12
C LEU A 358 -14.74 -20.43 23.44
N ILE A 359 -14.04 -20.08 24.51
CA ILE A 359 -14.62 -19.92 25.85
C ILE A 359 -14.43 -18.50 26.35
N ASN A 360 -15.47 -17.96 27.00
CA ASN A 360 -15.44 -16.66 27.65
C ASN A 360 -14.87 -16.77 29.08
N ILE A 361 -13.85 -15.97 29.38
CA ILE A 361 -13.27 -15.78 30.71
C ILE A 361 -13.69 -14.40 31.20
N THR A 362 -14.46 -14.34 32.29
CA THR A 362 -14.94 -13.09 32.90
C THR A 362 -14.27 -12.84 34.24
N LEU A 363 -13.65 -11.67 34.40
CA LEU A 363 -13.06 -11.20 35.65
C LEU A 363 -13.77 -9.92 36.08
N SER A 364 -14.25 -9.93 37.31
CA SER A 364 -14.87 -8.81 38.00
C SER A 364 -13.88 -8.22 39.01
N THR A 365 -13.67 -6.92 38.94
CA THR A 365 -12.73 -6.19 39.79
C THR A 365 -13.43 -5.00 40.43
N GLU A 366 -13.21 -4.78 41.72
CA GLU A 366 -13.96 -3.82 42.51
C GLU A 366 -13.04 -3.07 43.48
N ALA A 367 -13.24 -1.75 43.57
CA ALA A 367 -12.67 -0.92 44.64
C ALA A 367 -13.56 -1.01 45.88
N VAL A 368 -13.05 -1.66 46.93
CA VAL A 368 -13.78 -1.93 48.18
C VAL A 368 -13.57 -0.79 49.17
N ALA A 369 -14.65 -0.34 49.82
CA ALA A 369 -14.54 0.57 50.96
C ALA A 369 -14.08 -0.21 52.20
N THR A 370 -12.89 0.09 52.72
CA THR A 370 -12.33 -0.57 53.90
C THR A 370 -11.71 0.45 54.87
N GLU A 371 -11.81 0.17 56.17
CA GLU A 371 -11.12 0.95 57.22
C GLU A 371 -9.62 0.60 57.34
N GLU A 372 -9.20 -0.52 56.74
CA GLU A 372 -7.79 -0.89 56.62
C GLU A 372 -7.02 0.11 55.76
N LEU A 373 -5.95 0.68 56.32
CA LEU A 373 -5.08 1.61 55.60
C LEU A 373 -4.29 0.90 54.50
N CYS A 374 -4.24 1.51 53.32
CA CYS A 374 -3.33 1.11 52.25
C CYS A 374 -2.03 1.91 52.40
N GLY A 375 -1.09 1.39 53.20
CA GLY A 375 0.09 2.15 53.61
C GLY A 375 -0.29 3.16 54.70
N GLU A 376 -0.27 4.45 54.37
CA GLU A 376 -0.60 5.55 55.30
C GLU A 376 -1.95 6.22 54.99
N GLU A 377 -2.61 5.86 53.89
CA GLU A 377 -3.84 6.52 53.42
C GLU A 377 -5.08 5.60 53.53
N ILE A 378 -6.24 6.22 53.78
CA ILE A 378 -7.54 5.52 53.70
C ILE A 378 -7.82 5.24 52.21
N PRO A 379 -8.18 4.00 51.83
CA PRO A 379 -8.45 3.65 50.44
C PRO A 379 -9.57 4.50 49.84
N PHE A 380 -9.28 5.17 48.74
CA PHE A 380 -10.26 5.92 47.97
C PHE A 380 -11.19 4.97 47.21
N VAL A 381 -12.48 5.33 47.15
CA VAL A 381 -13.48 4.61 46.35
C VAL A 381 -14.07 5.58 45.33
N PRO A 382 -13.90 5.36 44.02
CA PRO A 382 -14.41 6.26 43.01
C PRO A 382 -15.94 6.16 42.92
N ASN A 383 -16.62 7.32 42.94
CA ASN A 383 -18.09 7.40 42.82
C ASN A 383 -18.63 6.80 41.50
N GLN A 384 -17.82 6.79 40.44
CA GLN A 384 -18.15 6.22 39.15
C GLN A 384 -17.02 5.29 38.69
N GLY A 385 -17.36 4.10 38.19
CA GLY A 385 -16.38 3.09 37.80
C GLY A 385 -15.76 2.34 38.99
N GLN A 386 -16.51 2.17 40.09
CA GLN A 386 -16.08 1.40 41.27
C GLN A 386 -15.80 -0.07 40.92
N LYS A 387 -16.59 -0.64 40.01
CA LYS A 387 -16.49 -2.02 39.56
C LYS A 387 -16.22 -2.06 38.05
N ASP A 388 -15.24 -2.85 37.64
CA ASP A 388 -14.98 -3.14 36.22
C ASP A 388 -15.07 -4.65 35.98
N THR A 389 -15.74 -5.04 34.90
CA THR A 389 -15.92 -6.43 34.49
C THR A 389 -15.42 -6.61 33.07
N ILE A 390 -14.45 -7.51 32.88
CA ILE A 390 -13.84 -7.77 31.58
C ILE A 390 -14.05 -9.23 31.22
N THR A 391 -14.60 -9.44 30.02
CA THR A 391 -14.72 -10.77 29.42
C THR A 391 -13.79 -10.90 28.22
N LYS A 392 -12.93 -11.91 28.19
CA LYS A 392 -12.06 -12.24 27.05
C LYS A 392 -12.34 -13.65 26.53
N ILE A 393 -12.16 -13.85 25.23
CA ILE A 393 -12.32 -15.17 24.60
C ILE A 393 -10.96 -15.87 24.59
N LEU A 394 -10.93 -17.13 24.99
CA LEU A 394 -9.76 -18.01 24.93
C LEU A 394 -10.10 -19.24 24.07
N LEU A 395 -9.19 -19.60 23.15
CA LEU A 395 -9.31 -20.79 22.32
C LEU A 395 -8.72 -22.01 23.05
N VAL A 396 -9.55 -23.02 23.30
CA VAL A 396 -9.12 -24.32 23.82
C VAL A 396 -8.97 -25.29 22.64
N ARG A 397 -7.76 -25.80 22.47
CA ARG A 397 -7.38 -26.79 21.46
C ARG A 397 -7.40 -28.20 22.06
N PRO A 398 -7.72 -29.22 21.25
CA PRO A 398 -7.59 -30.60 21.68
C PRO A 398 -6.12 -30.95 21.93
N GLU A 399 -5.92 -31.95 22.78
CA GLU A 399 -4.62 -32.57 23.01
C GLU A 399 -4.12 -33.36 21.79
N GLY A 400 -2.81 -33.59 21.71
CA GLY A 400 -2.18 -34.37 20.63
C GLY A 400 -1.71 -33.54 19.43
N VAL A 401 -1.37 -34.23 18.34
CA VAL A 401 -0.80 -33.66 17.11
C VAL A 401 -1.83 -33.73 15.99
N LEU A 402 -2.08 -32.60 15.32
CA LEU A 402 -2.99 -32.52 14.18
C LEU A 402 -2.44 -33.33 12.99
N VAL A 403 -3.23 -34.30 12.53
CA VAL A 403 -2.97 -35.03 11.27
C VAL A 403 -4.01 -34.62 10.25
N GLU A 404 -3.57 -33.92 9.21
CA GLU A 404 -4.44 -33.48 8.11
C GLU A 404 -4.27 -34.42 6.90
N LYS A 405 -5.41 -34.81 6.31
CA LYS A 405 -5.45 -35.57 5.05
C LYS A 405 -6.31 -34.80 4.06
N ALA A 406 -5.71 -34.43 2.93
CA ALA A 406 -6.41 -33.76 1.85
C ALA A 406 -6.82 -34.77 0.76
N HIS A 407 -8.07 -34.70 0.32
CA HIS A 407 -8.54 -35.37 -0.88
C HIS A 407 -8.98 -34.31 -1.89
N SER A 408 -8.36 -34.29 -3.07
CA SER A 408 -8.64 -33.31 -4.12
C SER A 408 -9.09 -34.04 -5.38
N SER A 409 -10.21 -33.62 -5.96
CA SER A 409 -10.71 -34.17 -7.22
C SER A 409 -11.31 -33.12 -8.14
N ILE A 410 -11.33 -33.43 -9.44
CA ILE A 410 -11.84 -32.55 -10.49
C ILE A 410 -13.07 -33.21 -11.09
N LEU A 411 -14.24 -32.60 -10.90
CA LEU A 411 -15.51 -33.08 -11.44
C LEU A 411 -15.91 -32.26 -12.67
N CYS A 412 -15.80 -32.86 -13.86
CA CYS A 412 -16.19 -32.25 -15.13
C CYS A 412 -17.49 -32.90 -15.66
N PRO A 413 -18.68 -32.40 -15.32
CA PRO A 413 -19.92 -32.96 -15.85
C PRO A 413 -20.00 -32.72 -17.36
N LYS A 414 -20.09 -33.82 -18.14
CA LYS A 414 -20.46 -33.73 -19.56
C LYS A 414 -21.94 -33.37 -19.63
N LYS A 415 -22.36 -32.54 -20.61
CA LYS A 415 -23.75 -32.07 -20.77
C LYS A 415 -24.74 -33.22 -20.56
N GLY A 416 -25.53 -33.13 -19.48
CA GLY A 416 -26.63 -34.05 -19.17
C GLY A 416 -26.36 -35.09 -18.06
N ASN A 417 -25.10 -35.39 -17.70
CA ASN A 417 -24.81 -36.39 -16.66
C ASN A 417 -24.16 -35.73 -15.43
N PRO A 418 -24.74 -35.88 -14.22
CA PRO A 418 -24.09 -35.43 -13.00
C PRO A 418 -22.81 -36.24 -12.75
N ALA A 419 -21.68 -35.55 -12.58
CA ALA A 419 -20.46 -36.17 -12.10
C ALA A 419 -20.54 -36.28 -10.56
N GLN A 420 -20.31 -37.47 -10.02
CA GLN A 420 -20.35 -37.73 -8.59
C GLN A 420 -19.10 -38.52 -8.18
N GLU A 421 -18.56 -38.17 -7.01
CA GLU A 421 -17.48 -38.92 -6.37
C GLU A 421 -17.80 -39.03 -4.87
N SER A 422 -17.60 -40.23 -4.33
CA SER A 422 -17.77 -40.51 -2.90
C SER A 422 -16.42 -40.53 -2.21
N VAL A 423 -16.24 -39.69 -1.19
CA VAL A 423 -15.03 -39.65 -0.37
C VAL A 423 -15.31 -40.30 0.98
N SER A 424 -14.54 -41.33 1.34
CA SER A 424 -14.64 -41.99 2.65
C SER A 424 -13.63 -41.39 3.63
N LEU A 425 -14.15 -40.82 4.73
CA LEU A 425 -13.33 -40.24 5.80
C LEU A 425 -13.00 -41.33 6.83
N MET A 426 -11.87 -42.01 6.66
CA MET A 426 -11.40 -42.99 7.64
C MET A 426 -10.62 -42.30 8.78
N LEU A 427 -11.18 -42.36 9.99
CA LEU A 427 -10.56 -41.84 11.20
C LEU A 427 -9.68 -42.92 11.86
N PRO A 428 -8.47 -42.59 12.34
CA PRO A 428 -7.67 -43.55 13.10
C PRO A 428 -8.27 -43.78 14.50
N LEU A 429 -7.88 -44.86 15.18
CA LEU A 429 -8.46 -45.25 16.48
C LEU A 429 -8.09 -44.30 17.63
N ASN A 430 -7.01 -43.51 17.48
CA ASN A 430 -6.45 -42.63 18.49
C ASN A 430 -6.93 -41.16 18.34
N VAL A 431 -8.15 -40.96 17.85
CA VAL A 431 -8.73 -39.62 17.67
C VAL A 431 -9.25 -39.09 19.00
N VAL A 432 -8.89 -37.85 19.33
CA VAL A 432 -9.44 -37.11 20.46
C VAL A 432 -10.86 -36.65 20.13
N GLU A 433 -11.81 -36.88 21.03
CA GLU A 433 -13.20 -36.47 20.83
C GLU A 433 -13.32 -34.96 20.57
N GLY A 434 -14.16 -34.56 19.60
CA GLY A 434 -14.36 -33.15 19.23
C GLY A 434 -13.21 -32.50 18.44
N SER A 435 -12.10 -33.20 18.20
CA SER A 435 -10.99 -32.68 17.36
C SER A 435 -11.23 -32.79 15.85
N VAL A 436 -12.16 -33.65 15.44
CA VAL A 436 -12.43 -33.96 14.03
C VAL A 436 -13.13 -32.78 13.36
N ARG A 437 -12.53 -32.28 12.29
CA ARG A 437 -13.13 -31.29 11.40
C ARG A 437 -12.93 -31.73 9.95
N ALA A 438 -13.97 -31.58 9.14
CA ALA A 438 -13.91 -31.80 7.71
C ALA A 438 -14.30 -30.51 6.99
N THR A 439 -13.42 -30.03 6.11
CA THR A 439 -13.67 -28.84 5.29
C THR A 439 -13.78 -29.28 3.84
N VAL A 440 -14.80 -28.77 3.15
CA VAL A 440 -14.98 -28.99 1.72
C VAL A 440 -14.92 -27.63 1.04
N SER A 441 -13.99 -27.49 0.10
CA SER A 441 -13.85 -26.30 -0.73
C SER A 441 -14.15 -26.68 -2.17
N VAL A 442 -15.06 -25.94 -2.81
CA VAL A 442 -15.45 -26.15 -4.21
C VAL A 442 -15.06 -24.92 -4.99
N THR A 443 -14.12 -25.10 -5.93
CA THR A 443 -13.68 -24.04 -6.83
C THR A 443 -13.95 -24.49 -8.26
N GLY A 444 -14.60 -23.64 -9.05
CA GLY A 444 -14.88 -23.91 -10.47
C GLY A 444 -13.66 -23.75 -11.39
N ASP A 445 -12.51 -23.42 -10.81
CA ASP A 445 -11.31 -23.03 -11.53
C ASP A 445 -10.06 -23.59 -10.84
N LEU A 446 -9.26 -24.33 -11.59
CA LEU A 446 -8.08 -25.03 -11.07
C LEU A 446 -7.03 -24.05 -10.52
N MET A 447 -6.90 -22.87 -11.13
CA MET A 447 -6.00 -21.81 -10.64
C MET A 447 -6.73 -20.75 -9.80
N GLY A 448 -8.02 -20.91 -9.54
CA GLY A 448 -8.83 -19.92 -8.83
C GLY A 448 -8.27 -19.58 -7.44
N THR A 449 -7.75 -20.56 -6.70
CA THR A 449 -7.10 -20.34 -5.39
C THR A 449 -5.74 -19.65 -5.52
N ALA A 450 -4.96 -19.95 -6.55
CA ALA A 450 -3.68 -19.29 -6.81
C ALA A 450 -3.86 -17.80 -7.17
N LEU A 451 -4.98 -17.47 -7.84
CA LEU A 451 -5.30 -16.12 -8.29
C LEU A 451 -5.97 -15.25 -7.22
N GLN A 452 -6.44 -15.82 -6.11
CA GLN A 452 -6.87 -15.01 -4.96
C GLN A 452 -5.74 -14.11 -4.41
N ASN A 453 -4.49 -14.44 -4.72
CA ASN A 453 -3.29 -13.66 -4.37
C ASN A 453 -2.63 -12.98 -5.58
N LEU A 454 -3.43 -12.54 -6.56
CA LEU A 454 -2.97 -11.85 -7.78
C LEU A 454 -2.03 -10.67 -7.49
N ASP A 455 -2.29 -9.90 -6.43
CA ASP A 455 -1.47 -8.74 -6.05
C ASP A 455 -0.02 -9.11 -5.67
N HIS A 456 0.20 -10.33 -5.18
CA HIS A 456 1.54 -10.86 -4.89
C HIS A 456 2.16 -11.60 -6.09
N LEU A 457 1.36 -12.11 -7.03
CA LEU A 457 1.86 -12.74 -8.26
C LEU A 457 2.26 -11.72 -9.33
N VAL A 458 1.55 -10.58 -9.41
CA VAL A 458 1.74 -9.54 -10.44
C VAL A 458 2.45 -8.35 -9.83
N GLN A 459 3.78 -8.45 -9.75
CA GLN A 459 4.65 -7.39 -9.21
C GLN A 459 5.45 -6.70 -10.32
N MET A 460 5.94 -5.49 -10.05
CA MET A 460 6.82 -4.79 -10.98
C MET A 460 8.17 -5.54 -11.08
N PRO A 461 8.62 -5.93 -12.29
CA PRO A 461 9.92 -6.58 -12.47
C PRO A 461 11.08 -5.66 -12.07
N HIS A 462 12.07 -6.23 -11.39
CA HIS A 462 13.27 -5.55 -10.90
C HIS A 462 14.37 -6.59 -10.57
N GLY A 463 15.56 -6.11 -10.22
CA GLY A 463 16.69 -6.96 -9.83
C GLY A 463 17.56 -7.37 -11.01
N CYS A 464 18.42 -8.38 -10.78
CA CYS A 464 19.30 -8.96 -11.79
C CYS A 464 18.54 -9.77 -12.85
N GLY A 465 19.22 -10.25 -13.90
CA GLY A 465 18.59 -10.95 -15.02
C GLY A 465 17.77 -12.18 -14.62
N GLU A 466 18.15 -12.87 -13.54
CA GLU A 466 17.38 -13.98 -12.96
C GLU A 466 16.12 -13.48 -12.24
N GLN A 467 16.28 -12.56 -11.29
CA GLN A 467 15.20 -12.01 -10.46
C GLN A 467 14.15 -11.28 -11.29
N ASN A 468 14.58 -10.56 -12.33
CA ASN A 468 13.68 -9.89 -13.25
C ASN A 468 12.78 -10.92 -13.97
N MET A 469 13.33 -12.05 -14.42
CA MET A 469 12.56 -13.10 -15.06
C MET A 469 11.61 -13.84 -14.12
N VAL A 470 11.95 -13.99 -12.83
CA VAL A 470 11.04 -14.52 -11.79
C VAL A 470 9.77 -13.69 -11.70
N LEU A 471 9.85 -12.39 -11.94
CA LEU A 471 8.72 -11.47 -11.83
C LEU A 471 8.05 -11.21 -13.18
N PHE A 472 8.80 -11.24 -14.27
CA PHE A 472 8.28 -11.07 -15.62
C PHE A 472 7.38 -12.23 -16.05
N ALA A 473 7.83 -13.47 -15.83
CA ALA A 473 7.13 -14.66 -16.32
C ALA A 473 5.71 -14.82 -15.73
N PRO A 474 5.48 -14.69 -14.41
CA PRO A 474 4.14 -14.77 -13.83
C PRO A 474 3.15 -13.78 -14.45
N ILE A 475 3.56 -12.55 -14.75
CA ILE A 475 2.68 -11.53 -15.36
C ILE A 475 2.14 -12.02 -16.71
N VAL A 476 3.01 -12.60 -17.54
CA VAL A 476 2.64 -13.12 -18.87
C VAL A 476 1.65 -14.28 -18.73
N TYR A 477 1.96 -15.27 -17.89
CA TYR A 477 1.09 -16.45 -17.72
C TYR A 477 -0.24 -16.11 -17.03
N VAL A 478 -0.26 -15.16 -16.10
CA VAL A 478 -1.49 -14.63 -15.51
C VAL A 478 -2.35 -13.94 -16.56
N LEU A 479 -1.76 -13.11 -17.43
CA LEU A 479 -2.49 -12.48 -18.53
C LEU A 479 -3.09 -13.53 -19.48
N GLN A 480 -2.29 -14.53 -19.88
CA GLN A 480 -2.75 -15.63 -20.72
C GLN A 480 -3.92 -16.38 -20.08
N TYR A 481 -3.78 -16.69 -18.80
CA TYR A 481 -4.82 -17.38 -18.06
C TYR A 481 -6.12 -16.56 -18.02
N LEU A 482 -6.05 -15.28 -17.62
CA LEU A 482 -7.22 -14.40 -17.50
C LEU A 482 -7.90 -14.18 -18.85
N GLU A 483 -7.12 -14.14 -19.94
CA GLU A 483 -7.65 -14.06 -21.30
C GLU A 483 -8.39 -15.35 -21.69
N LYS A 484 -7.80 -16.53 -21.43
CA LYS A 484 -8.43 -17.83 -21.74
C LYS A 484 -9.68 -18.09 -20.92
N THR A 485 -9.70 -17.67 -19.65
CA THR A 485 -10.89 -17.77 -18.78
C THR A 485 -11.92 -16.67 -19.01
N ARG A 486 -11.63 -15.69 -19.89
CA ARG A 486 -12.48 -14.52 -20.18
C ARG A 486 -12.74 -13.64 -18.96
N GLN A 487 -11.82 -13.62 -18.00
CA GLN A 487 -11.85 -12.80 -16.79
C GLN A 487 -10.98 -11.53 -16.90
N LEU A 488 -10.29 -11.33 -18.03
CA LEU A 488 -9.40 -10.19 -18.25
C LEU A 488 -10.19 -8.88 -18.48
N THR A 489 -10.10 -7.95 -17.53
CA THR A 489 -10.62 -6.59 -17.67
C THR A 489 -9.61 -5.67 -18.38
N PRO A 490 -10.05 -4.61 -19.07
CA PRO A 490 -9.15 -3.69 -19.76
C PRO A 490 -8.19 -2.98 -18.79
N GLU A 491 -8.61 -2.67 -17.57
CA GLU A 491 -7.77 -2.03 -16.55
C GLU A 491 -6.62 -2.94 -16.08
N ILE A 492 -6.90 -4.23 -15.87
CA ILE A 492 -5.88 -5.21 -15.49
C ILE A 492 -4.92 -5.43 -16.66
N LYS A 493 -5.46 -5.53 -17.89
CA LYS A 493 -4.64 -5.64 -19.10
C LYS A 493 -3.71 -4.46 -19.25
N GLU A 494 -4.20 -3.23 -19.11
CA GLU A 494 -3.38 -2.02 -19.22
C GLU A 494 -2.32 -1.94 -18.13
N ARG A 495 -2.66 -2.28 -16.87
CA ARG A 495 -1.70 -2.29 -15.75
C ARG A 495 -0.60 -3.33 -15.96
N ALA A 496 -0.96 -4.56 -16.29
CA ALA A 496 0.00 -5.64 -16.48
C ALA A 496 0.86 -5.44 -17.74
N THR A 497 0.27 -4.99 -18.85
CA THR A 497 1.05 -4.58 -20.03
C THR A 497 1.90 -3.34 -19.74
N GLY A 498 1.49 -2.48 -18.82
CA GLY A 498 2.33 -1.43 -18.23
C GLY A 498 3.58 -2.02 -17.57
N PHE A 499 3.46 -2.96 -16.64
CA PHE A 499 4.64 -3.60 -16.02
C PHE A 499 5.59 -4.26 -17.03
N LEU A 500 5.04 -4.79 -18.14
CA LEU A 500 5.83 -5.37 -19.23
C LEU A 500 6.47 -4.31 -20.16
N ARG A 501 5.76 -3.24 -20.55
CA ARG A 501 6.12 -2.26 -21.59
C ARG A 501 6.54 -0.88 -21.07
N ASN A 502 5.83 -0.36 -20.07
CA ASN A 502 5.91 1.01 -19.56
C ASN A 502 5.67 1.03 -18.05
N GLY A 503 6.74 1.14 -17.25
CA GLY A 503 6.61 1.49 -15.84
C GLY A 503 5.71 2.73 -15.70
N ASN A 504 4.66 2.61 -14.90
CA ASN A 504 3.56 3.57 -14.83
C ASN A 504 4.05 5.03 -14.67
N THR A 505 3.53 5.93 -15.50
CA THR A 505 3.92 7.34 -15.72
C THR A 505 3.62 8.30 -14.56
N ASN A 506 3.70 7.83 -13.31
CA ASN A 506 3.55 8.66 -12.10
C ASN A 506 4.71 8.49 -11.10
N VAL A 507 5.73 7.68 -11.41
CA VAL A 507 6.94 7.51 -10.58
C VAL A 507 8.17 7.66 -11.49
N LEU A 508 9.02 8.62 -11.19
CA LEU A 508 10.10 9.16 -12.05
C LEU A 508 11.27 8.17 -12.35
N SER A 509 11.12 6.86 -12.18
CA SER A 509 12.19 5.89 -12.49
C SER A 509 11.71 4.44 -12.52
N CYS A 510 11.05 4.00 -13.58
CA CYS A 510 10.76 2.57 -13.79
C CYS A 510 11.07 2.19 -15.23
N PHE A 511 12.17 1.45 -15.43
CA PHE A 511 12.48 0.83 -16.72
C PHE A 511 11.53 -0.38 -16.94
N PRO A 512 11.07 -0.63 -18.18
CA PRO A 512 10.20 -1.77 -18.50
C PRO A 512 10.85 -3.11 -18.15
N GLY A 513 10.08 -4.13 -17.71
CA GLY A 513 10.64 -5.46 -17.41
C GLY A 513 11.36 -6.11 -18.61
N TYR A 514 10.82 -5.92 -19.83
CA TYR A 514 11.50 -6.31 -21.08
C TYR A 514 12.82 -5.53 -21.28
N GLN A 515 12.80 -4.21 -21.07
CA GLN A 515 13.98 -3.36 -21.24
C GLN A 515 15.07 -3.64 -20.20
N ILE A 516 14.69 -3.97 -18.96
CA ILE A 516 15.60 -4.41 -17.91
C ILE A 516 16.27 -5.71 -18.35
N GLN A 517 15.49 -6.68 -18.86
CA GLN A 517 16.08 -7.95 -19.30
C GLN A 517 17.08 -7.77 -20.45
N LEU A 518 16.83 -6.84 -21.38
CA LEU A 518 17.77 -6.51 -22.46
C LEU A 518 19.10 -5.95 -21.95
N GLN A 519 19.16 -5.33 -20.76
CA GLN A 519 20.43 -4.89 -20.18
C GLN A 519 21.34 -6.07 -19.79
N TYR A 520 20.74 -7.25 -19.62
CA TYR A 520 21.44 -8.49 -19.30
C TYR A 520 21.72 -9.36 -20.54
N GLN A 521 21.49 -8.81 -21.75
CA GLN A 521 21.83 -9.46 -23.00
C GLN A 521 23.30 -9.22 -23.36
N HIS A 522 23.97 -10.27 -23.82
CA HIS A 522 25.32 -10.22 -24.38
C HIS A 522 25.30 -9.85 -25.86
N SER A 523 26.45 -9.45 -26.41
CA SER A 523 26.57 -9.11 -27.84
C SER A 523 26.33 -10.29 -28.78
N ASP A 524 26.48 -11.52 -28.28
CA ASP A 524 26.21 -12.77 -29.00
C ASP A 524 24.72 -13.18 -28.94
N GLY A 525 23.89 -12.43 -28.22
CA GLY A 525 22.46 -12.66 -28.09
C GLY A 525 22.04 -13.47 -26.85
N SER A 526 23.01 -14.00 -26.08
CA SER A 526 22.76 -14.78 -24.87
C SER A 526 22.38 -13.92 -23.67
N TYR A 527 21.81 -14.52 -22.63
CA TYR A 527 21.47 -13.84 -21.37
C TYR A 527 22.18 -14.49 -20.19
N SER A 528 22.64 -13.68 -19.24
CA SER A 528 23.21 -14.11 -17.96
C SER A 528 22.65 -13.28 -16.80
N GLU A 529 23.03 -13.59 -15.56
CA GLU A 529 22.52 -12.86 -14.39
C GLU A 529 22.94 -11.39 -14.39
N PHE A 530 24.22 -11.12 -14.70
CA PHE A 530 24.79 -9.78 -14.67
C PHE A 530 25.10 -9.22 -16.07
N GLY A 531 24.62 -9.89 -17.12
CA GLY A 531 24.82 -9.48 -18.51
C GLY A 531 26.28 -9.49 -18.90
N THR A 532 26.72 -8.46 -19.63
CA THR A 532 28.11 -8.31 -20.11
C THR A 532 29.17 -8.20 -19.01
N LYS A 533 28.79 -8.19 -17.73
CA LYS A 533 29.72 -8.33 -16.60
C LYS A 533 30.17 -9.77 -16.40
N ASP A 534 29.35 -10.73 -16.80
CA ASP A 534 29.72 -12.14 -16.83
C ASP A 534 30.55 -12.42 -18.09
N GLU A 535 31.46 -13.38 -18.02
CA GLU A 535 32.31 -13.75 -19.15
C GLU A 535 31.53 -14.55 -20.21
N TYR A 536 30.50 -15.29 -19.79
CA TYR A 536 29.71 -16.17 -20.67
C TYR A 536 28.21 -16.07 -20.36
N GLY A 537 27.39 -16.25 -21.39
CA GLY A 537 25.94 -16.43 -21.27
C GLY A 537 25.54 -17.73 -20.58
N ASN A 538 24.30 -17.78 -20.08
CA ASN A 538 23.74 -18.97 -19.44
C ASN A 538 22.74 -19.67 -20.37
N THR A 539 22.93 -20.97 -20.64
CA THR A 539 22.09 -21.69 -21.61
C THR A 539 20.66 -21.89 -21.14
N TRP A 540 20.45 -22.17 -19.85
CA TRP A 540 19.12 -22.32 -19.30
C TRP A 540 18.36 -20.99 -19.22
N LEU A 541 19.01 -19.93 -18.73
CA LEU A 541 18.39 -18.60 -18.61
C LEU A 541 18.04 -18.04 -19.99
N THR A 542 18.92 -18.19 -20.98
CA THR A 542 18.66 -17.77 -22.37
C THR A 542 17.42 -18.47 -22.93
N ALA A 543 17.30 -19.79 -22.74
CA ALA A 543 16.11 -20.53 -23.16
C ALA A 543 14.84 -20.11 -22.41
N PHE A 544 14.94 -19.85 -21.11
CA PHE A 544 13.82 -19.37 -20.30
C PHE A 544 13.34 -17.97 -20.73
N VAL A 545 14.27 -17.07 -21.02
CA VAL A 545 13.97 -15.72 -21.55
C VAL A 545 13.27 -15.84 -22.89
N VAL A 546 13.81 -16.62 -23.84
CA VAL A 546 13.19 -16.85 -25.15
C VAL A 546 11.76 -17.36 -25.01
N LYS A 547 11.56 -18.41 -24.21
CA LYS A 547 10.24 -18.98 -23.94
C LYS A 547 9.25 -17.92 -23.44
N CYS A 548 9.62 -17.15 -22.42
CA CYS A 548 8.73 -16.12 -21.87
C CYS A 548 8.49 -14.98 -22.85
N PHE A 549 9.49 -14.59 -23.64
CA PHE A 549 9.40 -13.52 -24.64
C PHE A 549 8.45 -13.89 -25.78
N VAL A 550 8.53 -15.12 -26.27
CA VAL A 550 7.61 -15.66 -27.26
C VAL A 550 6.16 -15.62 -26.75
N GLN A 551 5.94 -16.07 -25.52
CA GLN A 551 4.62 -16.06 -24.88
C GLN A 551 4.09 -14.64 -24.61
N ALA A 552 4.97 -13.64 -24.49
CA ALA A 552 4.63 -12.24 -24.26
C ALA A 552 4.28 -11.45 -25.54
N LYS A 553 4.68 -11.92 -26.73
CA LYS A 553 4.43 -11.26 -28.03
C LYS A 553 2.97 -10.83 -28.28
N PRO A 554 1.92 -11.56 -27.86
CA PRO A 554 0.54 -11.13 -28.05
C PRO A 554 0.16 -9.87 -27.25
N TYR A 555 0.89 -9.56 -26.18
CA TYR A 555 0.54 -8.50 -25.23
C TYR A 555 1.40 -7.25 -25.37
N ILE A 556 2.68 -7.42 -25.75
CA ILE A 556 3.65 -6.34 -25.90
C ILE A 556 4.44 -6.51 -27.20
N PHE A 557 5.01 -5.41 -27.70
CA PHE A 557 5.92 -5.46 -28.85
C PHE A 557 7.30 -5.94 -28.40
N LEU A 558 7.78 -7.04 -28.98
CA LEU A 558 9.16 -7.52 -28.86
C LEU A 558 9.80 -7.58 -30.25
N ASP A 559 11.07 -7.18 -30.33
CA ASP A 559 11.84 -7.32 -31.57
C ASP A 559 12.12 -8.81 -31.83
N ASN A 560 11.80 -9.29 -33.03
CA ASN A 560 12.08 -10.68 -33.38
C ASN A 560 13.59 -10.95 -33.48
N ARG A 561 14.40 -9.92 -33.76
CA ARG A 561 15.86 -10.05 -33.89
C ARG A 561 16.53 -10.52 -32.61
N THR A 562 16.07 -10.05 -31.45
CA THR A 562 16.66 -10.42 -30.16
C THR A 562 16.38 -11.88 -29.81
N ILE A 563 15.18 -12.37 -30.14
CA ILE A 563 14.78 -13.78 -29.96
C ILE A 563 15.58 -14.68 -30.91
N GLN A 564 15.70 -14.27 -32.17
CA GLN A 564 16.48 -15.01 -33.18
C GLN A 564 17.97 -15.10 -32.83
N ALA A 565 18.56 -14.02 -32.33
CA ALA A 565 19.95 -14.02 -31.87
C ALA A 565 20.15 -15.02 -30.71
N ALA A 566 19.25 -15.04 -29.73
CA ALA A 566 19.29 -15.97 -28.61
C ALA A 566 19.12 -17.45 -29.05
N LEU A 567 18.23 -17.71 -30.02
CA LEU A 567 18.04 -19.04 -30.61
C LEU A 567 19.28 -19.48 -31.42
N THR A 568 19.85 -18.60 -32.23
CA THR A 568 21.07 -18.92 -33.00
C THR A 568 22.24 -19.24 -32.05
N TRP A 569 22.34 -18.53 -30.93
CA TRP A 569 23.35 -18.79 -29.91
C TRP A 569 23.13 -20.14 -29.20
N LEU A 570 21.88 -20.51 -28.89
CA LEU A 570 21.57 -21.83 -28.32
C LEU A 570 21.93 -22.97 -29.29
N GLU A 571 21.69 -22.78 -30.58
CA GLU A 571 22.05 -23.74 -31.64
C GLU A 571 23.57 -23.94 -31.74
N PHE A 572 24.35 -22.86 -31.63
CA PHE A 572 25.81 -22.94 -31.58
C PHE A 572 26.33 -23.81 -30.42
N HIS A 573 25.56 -23.90 -29.33
CA HIS A 573 25.88 -24.73 -28.17
C HIS A 573 25.27 -26.13 -28.21
N GLN A 574 24.64 -26.53 -29.33
CA GLN A 574 24.19 -27.88 -29.58
C GLN A 574 25.37 -28.82 -29.90
N LEU A 575 25.37 -29.99 -29.28
CA LEU A 575 26.33 -31.06 -29.49
C LEU A 575 25.93 -31.93 -30.69
N PRO A 576 26.87 -32.65 -31.33
CA PRO A 576 26.57 -33.56 -32.44
C PRO A 576 25.59 -34.69 -32.09
N ASN A 577 25.42 -35.01 -30.80
CA ASN A 577 24.45 -36.00 -30.33
C ASN A 577 23.03 -35.42 -30.15
N GLY A 578 22.81 -34.14 -30.49
CA GLY A 578 21.54 -33.44 -30.38
C GLY A 578 21.27 -32.78 -29.01
N CYS A 579 22.07 -33.08 -27.98
CA CYS A 579 21.95 -32.45 -26.66
C CYS A 579 22.58 -31.05 -26.65
N PHE A 580 22.27 -30.23 -25.64
CA PHE A 580 22.84 -28.89 -25.51
C PHE A 580 23.87 -28.85 -24.38
N ARG A 581 24.98 -28.12 -24.58
CA ARG A 581 25.97 -27.90 -23.52
C ARG A 581 25.38 -27.01 -22.42
N ASN A 582 25.61 -27.38 -21.16
CA ASN A 582 25.27 -26.50 -20.03
C ASN A 582 26.41 -25.50 -19.82
N VAL A 583 26.19 -24.24 -20.18
CA VAL A 583 27.19 -23.17 -20.10
C VAL A 583 26.63 -22.04 -19.23
N GLY A 584 27.51 -21.38 -18.48
CA GLY A 584 27.17 -20.32 -17.55
C GLY A 584 26.83 -20.81 -16.15
N GLN A 585 26.90 -19.91 -15.17
CA GLN A 585 26.47 -20.16 -13.80
C GLN A 585 25.08 -19.55 -13.59
N LEU A 586 24.26 -20.22 -12.77
CA LEU A 586 22.96 -19.73 -12.32
C LEU A 586 22.97 -19.75 -10.79
N PHE A 587 22.71 -18.63 -10.14
CA PHE A 587 22.82 -18.54 -8.68
C PHE A 587 21.50 -18.94 -8.00
N HIS A 588 20.35 -18.64 -8.59
CA HIS A 588 19.04 -19.08 -8.12
C HIS A 588 18.59 -20.40 -8.77
N ALA A 589 19.22 -21.52 -8.39
CA ALA A 589 18.88 -22.85 -8.89
C ALA A 589 17.40 -23.27 -8.67
N ALA A 590 16.71 -22.65 -7.70
CA ALA A 590 15.29 -22.87 -7.46
C ALA A 590 14.40 -22.57 -8.69
N MET A 591 14.84 -21.68 -9.58
CA MET A 591 14.11 -21.34 -10.80
C MET A 591 14.09 -22.48 -11.84
N LYS A 592 15.06 -23.42 -11.77
CA LYS A 592 15.19 -24.50 -12.75
C LYS A 592 14.12 -25.58 -12.61
N GLY A 593 13.45 -25.70 -11.46
CA GLY A 593 12.35 -26.64 -11.26
C GLY A 593 12.70 -28.12 -11.54
N GLY A 594 13.98 -28.51 -11.44
CA GLY A 594 14.46 -29.87 -11.72
C GLY A 594 15.12 -30.08 -13.09
N VAL A 595 15.39 -29.00 -13.85
CA VAL A 595 16.16 -29.05 -15.11
C VAL A 595 17.67 -29.14 -14.81
N ASP A 596 18.09 -30.28 -14.27
CA ASP A 596 19.48 -30.59 -13.98
C ASP A 596 19.94 -31.82 -14.77
N GLY A 597 21.04 -31.67 -15.51
CA GLY A 597 21.56 -32.70 -16.43
C GLY A 597 21.29 -32.39 -17.91
N GLU A 598 21.94 -33.13 -18.80
CA GLU A 598 21.92 -32.86 -20.24
C GLU A 598 20.55 -33.11 -20.88
N VAL A 599 19.86 -34.18 -20.48
CA VAL A 599 18.56 -34.56 -21.05
C VAL A 599 17.44 -33.59 -20.66
N PRO A 600 17.25 -33.22 -19.37
CA PRO A 600 16.23 -32.24 -19.01
C PRO A 600 16.50 -30.86 -19.62
N LEU A 601 17.76 -30.44 -19.70
CA LEU A 601 18.14 -29.17 -20.32
C LEU A 601 17.82 -29.18 -21.83
N ALA A 602 18.18 -30.25 -22.53
CA ALA A 602 17.87 -30.40 -23.94
C ALA A 602 16.35 -30.42 -24.19
N ALA A 603 15.58 -31.11 -23.37
CA ALA A 603 14.12 -31.12 -23.45
C ALA A 603 13.52 -29.71 -23.24
N TYR A 604 14.05 -28.96 -22.27
CA TYR A 604 13.60 -27.60 -21.98
C TYR A 604 13.90 -26.63 -23.13
N ILE A 605 15.12 -26.67 -23.67
CA ILE A 605 15.52 -25.85 -24.82
C ILE A 605 14.67 -26.21 -26.04
N THR A 606 14.50 -27.51 -26.33
CA THR A 606 13.66 -27.98 -27.44
C THR A 606 12.22 -27.49 -27.32
N ALA A 607 11.65 -27.51 -26.10
CA ALA A 607 10.32 -26.94 -25.85
C ALA A 607 10.26 -25.43 -26.15
N ALA A 608 11.31 -24.67 -25.81
CA ALA A 608 11.39 -23.25 -26.15
C ALA A 608 11.42 -23.00 -27.67
N TYR A 609 12.15 -23.82 -28.44
CA TYR A 609 12.13 -23.76 -29.92
C TYR A 609 10.74 -24.06 -30.49
N LEU A 610 10.10 -25.14 -30.01
CA LEU A 610 8.76 -25.52 -30.45
C LEU A 610 7.72 -24.44 -30.14
N GLU A 611 7.81 -23.81 -28.97
CA GLU A 611 6.94 -22.70 -28.59
C GLU A 611 7.20 -21.45 -29.45
N ALA A 612 8.46 -21.21 -29.87
CA ALA A 612 8.83 -20.13 -30.80
C ALA A 612 8.31 -20.35 -32.23
N GLY A 613 7.86 -21.56 -32.57
CA GLY A 613 7.42 -21.93 -33.91
C GLY A 613 8.56 -22.26 -34.87
N GLU A 614 9.78 -22.49 -34.36
CA GLU A 614 10.94 -22.89 -35.15
C GLU A 614 11.29 -24.33 -34.82
N THR A 615 11.13 -25.22 -35.80
CA THR A 615 11.65 -26.60 -35.67
C THR A 615 13.16 -26.54 -35.90
N PRO A 616 14.01 -26.98 -34.96
CA PRO A 616 15.43 -27.13 -35.26
C PRO A 616 15.55 -28.11 -36.43
N GLU A 617 16.22 -27.70 -37.51
CA GLU A 617 16.50 -28.58 -38.63
C GLU A 617 17.46 -29.68 -38.16
N VAL A 618 16.90 -30.82 -37.78
CA VAL A 618 17.67 -32.03 -37.55
C VAL A 618 18.12 -32.52 -38.91
N ASN A 619 19.32 -32.11 -39.34
CA ASN A 619 20.02 -32.79 -40.41
C ASN A 619 20.40 -34.19 -39.90
N ILE A 620 19.53 -35.16 -40.16
CA ILE A 620 19.79 -36.60 -39.96
C ILE A 620 20.81 -37.09 -40.98
#